data_AF-A0A3R9NJB0-F1
#
_entry.id   AF-A0A3R9NJB0-F1
#
_cell.length_a   1.000
_cell.length_b   1.000
_cell.length_c   1.000
_cell.angle_alpha   90.00
_cell.angle_beta   90.00
_cell.angle_gamma   90.00
#
_symmetry.space_group_name_H-M   'P 1'
#
loop_
_entity.id
_entity.type
_entity.pdbx_description
1 polymer ?
#
loop_
_entity_poly.entity_id
_entity_poly.type
_entity_poly.pdbx_seq_one_letter_code
_entity_poly.pdbx_strand_id
1 'polypeptide(L)' 'MAWPLPPATRRLVGLLFLIAGFLLLLGVALRLYVIYDAYQRLGADAVGSTQLILSLMMVIGGVMMLRYGWRERRGNDTVD' A
#
# COMPACT_ATOMS: atom_id res chain seq x y z
N MET A 1 -15.98 18.06 -10.42
CA MET A 1 -15.08 18.41 -9.30
C MET A 1 -14.03 19.34 -9.85
N ALA A 2 -13.91 20.57 -9.32
CA ALA A 2 -12.98 21.55 -9.85
C ALA A 2 -11.54 21.04 -9.61
N TRP A 3 -10.90 20.64 -10.69
CA TRP A 3 -9.46 20.42 -10.75
C TRP A 3 -8.83 21.75 -11.15
N PRO A 4 -7.79 22.26 -10.46
CA PRO A 4 -7.01 21.62 -9.40
C PRO A 4 -7.60 21.72 -7.98
N LEU A 5 -7.38 20.68 -7.16
CA LEU A 5 -7.66 20.70 -5.72
C LEU A 5 -6.86 21.81 -5.00
N PRO A 6 -7.43 22.48 -3.98
CA PRO A 6 -6.68 23.42 -3.15
C PRO A 6 -5.42 22.79 -2.55
N PRO A 7 -4.29 23.52 -2.46
CA PRO A 7 -2.99 22.96 -2.05
C PRO A 7 -3.01 22.32 -0.66
N ALA A 8 -3.83 22.82 0.27
CA ALA A 8 -4.03 22.20 1.58
C ALA A 8 -4.72 20.83 1.49
N THR A 9 -5.77 20.71 0.68
CA THR A 9 -6.48 19.45 0.44
C THR A 9 -5.59 18.42 -0.26
N ARG A 10 -4.72 18.87 -1.17
CA ARG A 10 -3.75 18.02 -1.88
C ARG A 10 -2.73 17.37 -0.92
N ARG A 11 -2.23 18.14 0.05
CA ARG A 11 -1.33 17.65 1.11
C ARG A 11 -2.01 16.64 2.03
N LEU A 12 -3.26 16.88 2.42
CA LEU A 12 -4.06 15.95 3.22
C LEU A 12 -4.31 14.64 2.49
N VAL A 13 -4.71 14.69 1.22
CA VAL A 13 -4.90 13.49 0.39
C VAL A 13 -3.60 12.69 0.28
N GLY A 14 -2.47 13.35 0.03
CA GLY A 14 -1.17 12.67 0.00
C GLY A 14 -0.80 12.00 1.34
N LEU A 15 -1.11 12.65 2.46
CA LEU A 15 -0.96 12.11 3.82
C LEU A 15 -1.80 10.84 4.02
N LEU A 16 -3.07 10.89 3.63
CA LEU A 16 -3.99 9.76 3.74
C LEU A 16 -3.53 8.57 2.91
N PHE A 17 -3.07 8.81 1.68
CA PHE A 17 -2.49 7.77 0.83
C PHE A 17 -1.24 7.12 1.43
N LEU A 18 -0.38 7.91 2.08
CA LEU A 18 0.80 7.37 2.77
C LEU A 18 0.43 6.51 3.97
N ILE A 19 -0.50 6.98 4.81
CA ILE A 19 -0.97 6.22 5.98
C ILE A 19 -1.68 4.94 5.54
N ALA A 20 -2.60 5.03 4.57
CA ALA A 20 -3.33 3.89 4.05
C ALA A 20 -2.38 2.86 3.41
N GLY A 21 -1.44 3.31 2.57
CA GLY A 21 -0.44 2.44 1.96
C GLY A 21 0.45 1.75 3.00
N PHE A 22 0.88 2.49 4.03
CA PHE A 22 1.68 1.93 5.12
C PHE A 22 0.92 0.87 5.92
N LEU A 23 -0.32 1.17 6.34
CA LEU A 23 -1.17 0.24 7.07
C LEU A 23 -1.48 -1.02 6.25
N LEU A 24 -1.75 -0.85 4.95
CA LEU A 24 -1.97 -1.98 4.05
C LEU A 24 -0.73 -2.89 3.99
N LEU A 25 0.46 -2.31 3.80
CA LEU A 25 1.71 -3.09 3.75
C LEU A 25 1.98 -3.80 5.08
N LEU A 26 1.71 -3.13 6.20
CA LEU A 26 1.84 -3.73 7.53
C LEU A 26 0.88 -4.92 7.69
N GLY A 27 -0.39 -4.76 7.28
CA GLY A 27 -1.38 -5.85 7.31
C GLY A 27 -0.98 -7.03 6.41
N VAL A 28 -0.44 -6.77 5.22
CA VAL A 28 0.04 -7.82 4.32
C VAL A 28 1.28 -8.52 4.89
N ALA A 29 2.21 -7.79 5.51
CA ALA A 29 3.38 -8.37 6.16
C ALA A 29 2.98 -9.34 7.29
N LEU A 30 2.04 -8.94 8.15
CA LEU A 30 1.48 -9.82 9.19
C LEU A 30 0.80 -11.05 8.59
N ARG A 31 0.01 -10.87 7.52
CA ARG A 31 -0.63 -11.99 6.82
C ARG A 31 0.39 -12.97 6.25
N LEU A 32 1.47 -12.48 5.64
CA LEU A 32 2.55 -13.32 5.11
C LEU A 32 3.26 -14.09 6.22
N TYR A 33 3.44 -13.49 7.40
CA TYR A 33 3.99 -14.18 8.56
C TYR A 33 3.10 -15.36 8.99
N VAL A 34 1.78 -15.19 9.01
CA VAL A 34 0.84 -16.28 9.33
C VAL A 34 0.89 -17.39 8.27
N ILE A 35 0.97 -17.03 6.99
CA ILE A 35 1.12 -18.02 5.89
C ILE A 35 2.44 -18.78 6.04
N TYR A 36 3.52 -18.09 6.40
CA TYR A 36 4.81 -18.71 6.64
C TYR A 36 4.78 -19.68 7.83
N ASP A 37 4.17 -19.30 8.94
CA ASP A 37 3.99 -20.19 10.09
C ASP A 37 3.12 -21.41 9.73
N ALA A 38 2.05 -21.23 8.94
CA ALA A 38 1.24 -22.34 8.44
C ALA A 38 2.04 -23.29 7.52
N TYR A 39 2.88 -22.73 6.64
CA TYR A 39 3.77 -23.50 5.77
C TYR A 39 4.77 -24.34 6.56
N GLN A 40 5.33 -23.78 7.64
CA GLN A 40 6.26 -24.52 8.53
C GLN A 40 5.58 -25.69 9.24
N ARG A 41 4.28 -25.58 9.56
CA ARG A 41 3.55 -26.62 10.31
C ARG A 41 2.94 -27.72 9.43
N LEU A 42 2.40 -27.33 8.28
CA LEU A 42 1.54 -28.17 7.44
C LEU A 42 2.16 -28.46 6.06
N GLY A 43 3.29 -27.85 5.73
CA GLY A 43 3.95 -28.00 4.44
C GLY A 43 3.26 -27.23 3.31
N ALA A 44 3.57 -27.62 2.07
CA ALA A 44 3.12 -26.90 0.87
C ALA A 44 1.60 -26.90 0.66
N ASP A 45 0.89 -27.92 1.16
CA ASP A 45 -0.56 -28.05 0.99
C ASP A 45 -1.36 -26.99 1.75
N ALA A 46 -0.76 -26.35 2.76
CA ALA A 46 -1.38 -25.25 3.48
C ALA A 46 -1.29 -23.89 2.76
N VAL A 47 -0.49 -23.78 1.70
CA VAL A 47 -0.27 -22.52 0.99
C VAL A 47 -1.13 -22.47 -0.27
N GLY A 48 -2.28 -21.80 -0.17
CA GLY A 48 -3.17 -21.60 -1.31
C GLY A 48 -2.65 -20.55 -2.30
N SER A 49 -2.51 -20.92 -3.58
CA SER A 49 -2.07 -20.01 -4.66
C SER A 49 -2.89 -18.72 -4.74
N THR A 50 -4.21 -18.80 -4.55
CA THR A 50 -5.10 -17.63 -4.54
C THR A 50 -4.75 -16.64 -3.43
N GLN A 51 -4.38 -17.12 -2.23
CA GLN A 51 -4.01 -16.25 -1.13
C GLN A 51 -2.69 -15.51 -1.39
N LEU A 52 -1.73 -16.18 -2.05
CA LEU A 52 -0.48 -15.55 -2.46
C LEU A 52 -0.70 -14.47 -3.51
N ILE A 53 -1.53 -14.75 -4.52
CA ILE A 53 -1.87 -13.76 -5.57
C ILE A 53 -2.54 -12.53 -4.96
N LEU A 54 -3.52 -12.73 -4.06
CA LEU A 54 -4.17 -11.63 -3.36
C LEU A 54 -3.17 -10.82 -2.51
N SER A 55 -2.25 -11.51 -1.83
CA SER A 55 -1.20 -10.85 -1.05
C SER A 55 -0.30 -10.00 -1.95
N LEU A 56 0.10 -10.51 -3.11
CA LEU A 56 0.89 -9.78 -4.10
C LEU A 56 0.16 -8.52 -4.62
N MET A 57 -1.13 -8.66 -4.95
CA MET A 57 -1.96 -7.53 -5.41
C MET A 57 -2.07 -6.44 -4.32
N MET A 58 -2.22 -6.84 -3.06
CA MET A 58 -2.23 -5.89 -1.94
C MET A 58 -0.86 -5.22 -1.73
N VAL A 59 0.26 -5.94 -1.88
CA VAL A 59 1.60 -5.33 -1.86
C VAL A 59 1.71 -4.26 -2.95
N ILE A 60 1.36 -4.61 -4.19
CA ILE A 60 1.41 -3.67 -5.33
C ILE A 60 0.54 -2.45 -5.05
N GLY A 61 -0.69 -2.66 -4.57
CA GLY A 61 -1.60 -1.59 -4.20
C GLY A 61 -1.01 -0.67 -3.12
N GLY A 62 -0.42 -1.23 -2.06
CA GLY A 62 0.18 -0.48 -0.97
C GLY A 62 1.38 0.35 -1.42
N VAL A 63 2.27 -0.24 -2.22
CA VAL A 63 3.42 0.48 -2.81
C VAL A 63 2.95 1.60 -3.74
N MET A 64 1.91 1.37 -4.56
CA MET A 64 1.35 2.39 -5.43
C MET A 64 0.73 3.55 -4.63
N MET A 65 0.01 3.26 -3.53
CA MET A 65 -0.51 4.27 -2.62
C MET A 65 0.61 5.09 -1.98
N LEU A 66 1.69 4.45 -1.52
CA LEU A 66 2.85 5.14 -0.99
C LEU A 66 3.52 6.02 -2.05
N ARG A 67 3.71 5.50 -3.26
CA ARG A 67 4.29 6.25 -4.39
C ARG A 67 3.45 7.48 -4.73
N TYR A 68 2.13 7.32 -4.78
CA TYR A 68 1.21 8.41 -5.08
C TYR A 68 1.21 9.48 -3.98
N GLY A 69 1.03 9.07 -2.72
CA GLY A 69 1.05 10.02 -1.60
C GLY A 69 2.40 10.74 -1.44
N TRP A 70 3.51 10.07 -1.76
CA TRP A 70 4.84 10.67 -1.79
C TRP A 70 5.02 11.66 -2.94
N ARG A 71 4.49 11.36 -4.14
CA ARG A 71 4.48 12.29 -5.27
C ARG A 71 3.67 13.54 -4.95
N GLU A 72 2.52 13.37 -4.30
CA GLU A 72 1.62 14.46 -3.95
C GLU A 72 2.21 15.41 -2.90
N ARG A 73 3.01 14.88 -1.97
CA ARG A 73 3.77 15.66 -0.98
C ARG A 73 4.95 16.43 -1.55
N ARG A 74 5.70 15.84 -2.48
CA ARG A 74 6.78 16.52 -3.22
C ARG A 74 6.26 17.47 -4.30
N GLY A 75 4.95 17.70 -4.32
CA GLY A 75 4.25 18.15 -5.50
C GLY A 75 4.87 19.40 -6.07
N ASN A 76 5.44 19.27 -7.27
CA ASN A 76 5.73 20.35 -8.20
C ASN A 76 6.11 21.66 -7.49
N ASP A 77 7.25 21.66 -6.79
CA ASP A 77 8.05 22.87 -6.61
C ASP A 77 8.49 23.31 -8.02
N THR A 78 7.55 23.70 -8.87
CA THR A 78 7.85 24.68 -9.91
C THR A 78 8.07 25.96 -9.14
N VAL A 79 9.35 26.18 -8.85
CA VAL A 79 9.96 27.49 -8.97
C VAL A 79 9.34 28.20 -10.18
N ASP A 80 8.86 29.42 -9.92
CA ASP A 80 8.25 30.43 -10.79
C ASP A 80 6.73 30.31 -11.10
#